data_AF-A0A1S1R038-F1
#
_entry.id   AF-A0A1S1R038-F1
#
_cell.length_a   1.000
_cell.length_b   1.000
_cell.length_c   1.000
_cell.angle_alpha   90.00
_cell.angle_beta   90.00
_cell.angle_gamma   90.00
#
_symmetry.space_group_name_H-M   'P 1'
#
loop_
_entity.id
_entity.type
_entity.pdbx_description
1 polymer ?
#
loop_
_entity_poly.entity_id
_entity_poly.type
_entity_poly.pdbx_seq_one_letter_code
_entity_poly.pdbx_strand_id
1 'polypeptide(L)'
;MLVLALDTSTPACAVALVELGALPVDPRRQADRAPQDQAPQDQAAAGRALFEWQALFERAVWDARRHGELLAPLVAEALAEAGIRPPDLAAVVVGAGPGPFTSLRVGMVTGAAFGAALGIPVHGVCSLDGIGTVTEGPVGVITDARRREVFWARYQDGTRVGEPGVGAPAAVVAQLRASGATRVTGPGVALYPEVFAEFGHSADRADRADRADGADGADGPLVPGSPAPAVLVRCVAADILGGRTPAPLVPLYLRRPDAAEPRPPKTVTVAG
;
A
#
# COMPACT_ATOMS: atom_id res chain seq x y z
N MET A 1 11.23 -13.89 10.78
CA MET A 1 11.54 -13.75 9.34
C MET A 1 11.67 -12.26 9.05
N LEU A 2 12.71 -11.84 8.33
CA LEU A 2 12.90 -10.42 7.98
C LEU A 2 12.28 -10.16 6.60
N VAL A 3 11.46 -9.10 6.51
CA VAL A 3 10.70 -8.77 5.30
C VAL A 3 10.97 -7.31 4.94
N LEU A 4 11.39 -7.08 3.70
CA LEU A 4 11.51 -5.74 3.13
C LEU A 4 10.18 -5.32 2.50
N ALA A 5 9.67 -4.13 2.82
CA ALA A 5 8.46 -3.59 2.21
C ALA A 5 8.70 -2.24 1.56
N LEU A 6 8.16 -2.06 0.34
CA LEU A 6 8.33 -0.87 -0.49
C LEU A 6 6.95 -0.36 -0.94
N ASP A 7 6.69 0.94 -0.82
CA ASP A 7 5.53 1.57 -1.45
C ASP A 7 5.93 2.87 -2.16
N THR A 8 5.47 3.02 -3.40
CA THR A 8 5.70 4.19 -4.27
C THR A 8 4.40 4.63 -4.95
N SER A 9 3.27 4.24 -4.36
CA SER A 9 1.94 4.53 -4.88
C SER A 9 1.50 5.97 -4.67
N THR A 10 2.23 6.69 -3.81
CA THR A 10 2.02 8.10 -3.48
C THR A 10 3.23 8.94 -3.92
N PRO A 11 3.21 10.28 -3.74
CA PRO A 11 4.40 11.11 -3.92
C PRO A 11 5.59 10.73 -3.03
N ALA A 12 5.38 9.95 -1.97
CA ALA A 12 6.45 9.45 -1.12
C ALA A 12 7.05 8.13 -1.64
N CYS A 13 8.35 7.96 -1.42
CA CYS A 13 8.99 6.65 -1.37
C CYS A 13 8.96 6.16 0.07
N ALA A 14 8.19 5.12 0.35
CA ALA A 14 8.11 4.53 1.68
C ALA A 14 8.80 3.17 1.71
N VAL A 15 9.62 2.94 2.75
CA VAL A 15 10.32 1.68 2.99
C VAL A 15 10.11 1.27 4.44
N ALA A 16 9.87 -0.02 4.65
CA ALA A 16 9.94 -0.63 5.97
C ALA A 16 10.77 -1.91 5.94
N LEU A 17 11.41 -2.19 7.08
CA LEU A 17 12.00 -3.48 7.39
C LEU A 17 11.24 -4.06 8.58
N VAL A 18 10.62 -5.22 8.37
CA VAL A 18 9.71 -5.83 9.33
C VAL A 18 10.25 -7.18 9.78
N GLU A 19 10.31 -7.37 11.09
CA GLU A 19 10.46 -8.69 11.68
C GLU A 19 9.07 -9.32 11.86
N LEU A 20 8.89 -10.51 11.30
CA LEU A 20 7.65 -11.28 11.33
C LEU A 20 7.84 -12.62 12.05
N GLY A 21 7.01 -12.90 13.05
CA GLY A 21 7.03 -14.13 13.84
C GLY A 21 5.66 -14.81 13.88
N ALA A 22 5.64 -16.14 13.86
CA ALA A 22 4.43 -16.89 14.15
C ALA A 22 4.18 -16.90 15.66
N LEU A 23 2.95 -16.63 16.11
CA LEU A 23 2.60 -16.84 17.51
C LEU A 23 2.36 -18.34 17.76
N PRO A 24 2.69 -18.83 18.96
CA PRO A 24 2.32 -20.19 19.36
C PRO A 24 0.80 -20.36 19.28
N VAL A 25 0.33 -21.31 18.48
CA VAL A 25 -1.09 -21.68 18.44
C VAL A 25 -1.36 -22.62 19.64
N ASP A 26 -2.27 -22.25 20.54
CA ASP A 26 -2.74 -23.17 21.59
C ASP A 26 -3.44 -24.39 20.95
N PRO A 27 -2.90 -25.62 21.08
CA PRO A 27 -3.46 -26.81 20.45
C PRO A 27 -4.92 -27.08 20.83
N ARG A 28 -5.38 -26.59 21.99
CA ARG A 28 -6.75 -26.78 22.48
C ARG A 28 -7.79 -26.02 21.67
N ARG A 29 -7.42 -24.89 21.05
CA ARG A 29 -8.31 -24.11 20.17
C ARG A 29 -8.43 -24.68 18.76
N GLN A 30 -7.51 -25.58 18.38
CA GLN A 30 -7.46 -26.16 17.03
C GLN A 30 -8.35 -27.42 16.92
N ALA A 31 -8.53 -28.15 18.02
CA ALA A 31 -9.40 -29.33 18.09
C ALA A 31 -10.90 -29.03 17.90
N ASP A 32 -11.34 -27.80 18.19
CA ASP A 32 -12.74 -27.37 18.02
C ASP A 32 -13.11 -26.98 16.59
N ARG A 33 -12.14 -26.95 15.65
CA ARG A 33 -12.36 -26.62 14.23
C ARG A 33 -12.20 -27.85 13.33
N ALA A 34 -13.08 -28.82 13.47
CA ALA A 34 -13.25 -29.85 12.45
C ALA A 34 -13.92 -29.27 11.18
N PRO A 35 -13.63 -29.78 9.96
CA PRO A 35 -14.08 -29.15 8.72
C PRO A 35 -15.54 -29.48 8.43
N GLN A 36 -16.39 -28.46 8.32
CA GLN A 36 -17.72 -28.57 7.71
C GLN A 36 -17.66 -27.93 6.32
N ASP A 37 -18.13 -28.67 5.31
CA ASP A 37 -18.30 -28.21 3.93
C ASP A 37 -19.06 -26.88 3.88
N GLN A 38 -18.36 -25.77 3.60
CA GLN A 38 -18.94 -24.43 3.45
C GLN A 38 -18.34 -23.68 2.25
N ALA A 39 -19.22 -22.98 1.55
CA ALA A 39 -19.03 -22.27 0.29
C ALA A 39 -17.96 -21.14 0.37
N PRO A 40 -17.53 -20.53 -0.76
CA PRO A 40 -16.33 -19.67 -0.85
C PRO A 40 -16.31 -18.39 -0.02
N GLN A 41 -17.36 -18.09 0.75
CA GLN A 41 -17.54 -16.81 1.45
C GLN A 41 -17.01 -16.82 2.90
N ASP A 42 -16.66 -17.99 3.47
CA ASP A 42 -16.16 -18.11 4.86
C ASP A 42 -14.63 -18.00 5.01
N GLN A 43 -13.87 -17.84 3.90
CA GLN A 43 -12.41 -17.66 3.96
C GLN A 43 -12.00 -16.28 4.50
N ALA A 44 -12.89 -15.28 4.54
CA ALA A 44 -12.57 -13.94 5.04
C ALA A 44 -12.51 -13.86 6.59
N ALA A 45 -13.17 -14.77 7.31
CA ALA A 45 -13.13 -14.83 8.78
C ALA A 45 -12.23 -15.96 9.33
N ALA A 46 -11.94 -16.98 8.52
CA ALA A 46 -11.16 -18.14 8.89
C ALA A 46 -9.64 -17.88 8.77
N GLY A 47 -9.08 -17.02 9.61
CA GLY A 47 -7.64 -16.92 9.76
C GLY A 47 -7.10 -15.55 10.13
N ARG A 48 -7.48 -15.01 11.29
CA ARG A 48 -6.47 -14.25 12.06
C ARG A 48 -5.39 -15.24 12.45
N ALA A 49 -4.47 -15.55 11.52
CA ALA A 49 -3.21 -16.16 11.87
C ALA A 49 -2.65 -15.29 12.99
N LEU A 50 -2.45 -15.88 14.17
CA LEU A 50 -1.80 -15.18 15.26
C LEU A 50 -0.34 -15.08 14.82
N PHE A 51 0.05 -13.89 14.38
CA PHE A 51 1.43 -13.55 14.08
C PHE A 51 1.76 -12.25 14.79
N GLU A 52 3.02 -12.12 15.16
CA GLU A 52 3.60 -10.86 15.63
C GLU A 52 4.39 -10.24 14.50
N TRP A 53 4.34 -8.93 14.41
CA TRP A 53 5.14 -8.17 13.47
C TRP A 53 5.65 -6.90 14.16
N GLN A 54 6.88 -6.53 13.86
CA GLN A 54 7.50 -5.33 14.39
C GLN A 54 8.29 -4.65 13.26
N ALA A 55 8.02 -3.36 13.04
CA ALA A 55 8.87 -2.55 12.19
C ALA A 55 10.19 -2.28 12.92
N LEU A 56 11.29 -2.74 12.34
CA LEU A 56 12.66 -2.41 12.77
C LEU A 56 13.11 -1.07 12.17
N PHE A 57 12.56 -0.74 11.00
CA PHE A 57 12.75 0.51 10.30
C PHE A 57 11.45 0.84 9.56
N GLU A 58 11.06 2.10 9.55
CA GLU A 58 9.97 2.59 8.70
C GLU A 58 10.15 4.09 8.44
N ARG A 59 10.23 4.47 7.16
CA ARG A 59 10.51 5.86 6.75
C ARG A 59 9.91 6.17 5.40
N ALA A 60 9.58 7.44 5.17
CA ALA A 60 9.09 7.93 3.89
C ALA A 60 9.81 9.21 3.48
N VAL A 61 10.29 9.26 2.24
CA VAL A 61 10.90 10.45 1.64
C VAL A 61 9.96 11.02 0.59
N TRP A 62 9.61 12.30 0.72
CA TRP A 62 8.62 12.96 -0.13
C TRP A 62 9.28 13.64 -1.33
N ASP A 63 9.20 13.02 -2.51
CA ASP A 63 9.55 13.69 -3.77
C ASP A 63 8.87 12.97 -4.93
N ALA A 64 7.89 13.64 -5.54
CA ALA A 64 7.07 13.06 -6.60
C ALA A 64 7.85 12.72 -7.90
N ARG A 65 9.09 13.19 -8.04
CA ARG A 65 9.88 13.11 -9.27
C ARG A 65 11.09 12.21 -9.14
N ARG A 66 11.54 11.91 -7.92
CA ARG A 66 12.82 11.25 -7.65
C ARG A 66 12.70 9.83 -7.12
N HIS A 67 11.56 9.15 -7.32
CA HIS A 67 11.39 7.77 -6.83
C HIS A 67 12.52 6.83 -7.27
N GLY A 68 12.97 6.94 -8.52
CA GLY A 68 14.06 6.11 -9.07
C GLY A 68 15.43 6.37 -8.43
N GLU A 69 15.66 7.57 -7.93
CA GLU A 69 16.91 7.95 -7.25
C GLU A 69 16.85 7.67 -5.75
N LEU A 70 15.67 7.75 -5.13
CA LEU A 70 15.50 7.69 -3.68
C LEU A 70 15.30 6.28 -3.13
N LEU A 71 14.62 5.41 -3.87
CA LEU A 71 14.17 4.13 -3.30
C LEU A 71 15.33 3.21 -2.92
N ALA A 72 16.32 3.03 -3.82
CA ALA A 72 17.45 2.14 -3.54
C ALA A 72 18.36 2.64 -2.40
N PRO A 73 18.71 3.95 -2.31
CA PRO A 73 19.39 4.50 -1.14
C PRO A 73 18.61 4.29 0.17
N LEU A 74 17.29 4.52 0.16
CA LEU A 74 16.46 4.36 1.35
C LEU A 74 16.41 2.89 1.83
N VAL A 75 16.42 1.93 0.91
CA VAL A 75 16.56 0.50 1.26
C VAL A 75 17.93 0.20 1.86
N ALA A 76 19.01 0.78 1.32
CA ALA A 76 20.35 0.58 1.84
C ALA A 76 20.49 1.16 3.27
N GLU A 77 19.91 2.33 3.52
CA GLU A 77 19.81 2.93 4.85
C GLU A 77 19.03 2.04 5.83
N ALA A 78 17.86 1.54 5.43
CA ALA A 78 17.04 0.65 6.26
C ALA A 78 17.80 -0.60 6.72
N LEU A 79 18.54 -1.23 5.80
CA LEU A 79 19.36 -2.41 6.08
C LEU A 79 20.55 -2.06 6.99
N ALA A 80 21.22 -0.94 6.73
CA ALA A 80 22.38 -0.50 7.51
C ALA A 80 22.00 -0.12 8.95
N GLU A 81 20.93 0.66 9.15
CA GLU A 81 20.45 1.08 10.47
C GLU A 81 20.01 -0.12 11.32
N ALA A 82 19.39 -1.13 10.70
CA ALA A 82 18.97 -2.34 11.40
C ALA A 82 20.09 -3.40 11.54
N GLY A 83 21.27 -3.17 10.96
CA GLY A 83 22.38 -4.14 10.99
C GLY A 83 22.09 -5.44 10.24
N ILE A 84 21.22 -5.40 9.22
CA ILE A 84 20.74 -6.57 8.46
C ILE A 84 21.40 -6.58 7.10
N ARG A 85 21.82 -7.76 6.63
CA ARG A 85 22.37 -7.91 5.27
C ARG A 85 21.28 -8.35 4.31
N PRO A 86 21.36 -8.01 3.01
CA PRO A 86 20.36 -8.43 2.03
C PRO A 86 20.04 -9.93 2.03
N PRO A 87 21.02 -10.86 2.16
CA PRO A 87 20.72 -12.30 2.22
C PRO A 87 19.96 -12.77 3.46
N ASP A 88 19.84 -11.93 4.49
CA ASP A 88 19.07 -12.26 5.70
C ASP A 88 17.56 -11.98 5.50
N LEU A 89 17.17 -11.33 4.39
CA LEU A 89 15.77 -11.11 4.01
C LEU A 89 15.12 -12.42 3.54
N ALA A 90 13.89 -12.66 3.97
CA ALA A 90 13.10 -13.84 3.62
C ALA A 90 12.06 -13.58 2.53
N ALA A 91 11.61 -12.32 2.37
CA ALA A 91 10.62 -11.93 1.37
C ALA A 91 10.70 -10.42 1.08
N VAL A 92 10.14 -10.01 -0.06
CA VAL A 92 9.87 -8.61 -0.39
C VAL A 92 8.36 -8.41 -0.52
N VAL A 93 7.84 -7.31 0.00
CA VAL A 93 6.46 -6.86 -0.19
C VAL A 93 6.48 -5.53 -0.93
N VAL A 94 5.65 -5.40 -1.96
CA VAL A 94 5.54 -4.15 -2.72
C VAL A 94 4.10 -3.68 -2.82
N GLY A 95 3.90 -2.38 -2.65
CA GLY A 95 2.67 -1.71 -3.04
C GLY A 95 2.47 -1.82 -4.54
N ALA A 96 1.44 -2.54 -4.94
CA ALA A 96 1.01 -2.74 -6.33
C ALA A 96 0.05 -1.64 -6.81
N GLY A 97 -0.17 -0.59 -6.02
CA GLY A 97 -1.06 0.52 -6.33
C GLY A 97 -2.46 0.33 -5.75
N PRO A 98 -3.45 1.13 -6.15
CA PRO A 98 -3.38 2.13 -7.21
C PRO A 98 -2.44 3.30 -6.92
N GLY A 99 -1.82 3.85 -7.96
CA GLY A 99 -0.87 4.96 -7.86
C GLY A 99 -0.42 5.47 -9.23
N PRO A 100 0.39 6.55 -9.29
CA PRO A 100 0.95 7.06 -10.54
C PRO A 100 1.78 6.01 -11.30
N PHE A 101 1.62 5.97 -12.62
CA PHE A 101 2.21 4.92 -13.46
C PHE A 101 3.73 4.79 -13.33
N THR A 102 4.44 5.92 -13.38
CA THR A 102 5.92 5.93 -13.35
C THR A 102 6.45 5.52 -11.99
N SER A 103 5.96 6.11 -10.89
CA SER A 103 6.44 5.80 -9.54
C SER A 103 6.13 4.36 -9.17
N LEU A 104 4.92 3.87 -9.48
CA LEU A 104 4.51 2.50 -9.18
C LEU A 104 5.43 1.48 -9.86
N ARG A 105 5.85 1.72 -11.11
CA ARG A 105 6.82 0.86 -11.79
C ARG A 105 8.18 0.85 -11.12
N VAL A 106 8.64 1.99 -10.60
CA VAL A 106 9.91 2.05 -9.87
C VAL A 106 9.88 1.13 -8.66
N GLY A 107 8.83 1.20 -7.83
CA GLY A 107 8.70 0.33 -6.65
C GLY A 107 8.62 -1.14 -7.01
N MET A 108 7.75 -1.49 -7.98
CA MET A 108 7.55 -2.88 -8.38
C MET A 108 8.78 -3.51 -9.04
N VAL A 109 9.46 -2.79 -9.93
CA VAL A 109 10.69 -3.28 -10.58
C VAL A 109 11.82 -3.41 -9.57
N THR A 110 11.95 -2.46 -8.65
CA THR A 110 12.95 -2.56 -7.57
C THR A 110 12.70 -3.79 -6.71
N GLY A 111 11.47 -4.02 -6.25
CA GLY A 111 11.15 -5.19 -5.45
C GLY A 111 11.34 -6.51 -6.21
N ALA A 112 10.96 -6.56 -7.49
CA ALA A 112 11.21 -7.71 -8.36
C ALA A 112 12.72 -7.98 -8.54
N ALA A 113 13.54 -6.94 -8.69
CA ALA A 113 14.98 -7.05 -8.80
C ALA A 113 15.61 -7.61 -7.52
N PHE A 114 15.17 -7.15 -6.33
CA PHE A 114 15.59 -7.73 -5.05
C PHE A 114 15.20 -9.21 -4.93
N GLY A 115 13.94 -9.54 -5.25
CA GLY A 115 13.46 -10.93 -5.24
C GLY A 115 14.29 -11.84 -6.15
N ALA A 116 14.56 -11.38 -7.38
CA ALA A 116 15.37 -12.13 -8.34
C ALA A 116 16.83 -12.29 -7.90
N ALA A 117 17.45 -11.23 -7.36
CA ALA A 117 18.85 -11.26 -6.93
C ALA A 117 19.07 -12.14 -5.69
N LEU A 118 18.10 -12.18 -4.77
CA LEU A 118 18.19 -12.93 -3.51
C LEU A 118 17.53 -14.32 -3.58
N GLY A 119 16.76 -14.61 -4.64
CA GLY A 119 15.99 -15.85 -4.75
C GLY A 119 14.83 -15.95 -3.76
N ILE A 120 14.22 -14.82 -3.40
CA ILE A 120 13.15 -14.73 -2.38
C ILE A 120 11.81 -14.32 -3.01
N PRO A 121 10.66 -14.74 -2.44
CA PRO A 121 9.34 -14.37 -2.94
C PRO A 121 9.08 -12.86 -2.86
N VAL A 122 8.34 -12.35 -3.85
CA VAL A 122 7.88 -10.95 -3.91
C VAL A 122 6.36 -10.91 -3.91
N HIS A 123 5.76 -10.31 -2.89
CA HIS A 123 4.32 -10.19 -2.74
C HIS A 123 3.85 -8.79 -3.17
N GLY A 124 2.93 -8.73 -4.13
CA GLY A 124 2.23 -7.48 -4.48
C GLY A 124 0.99 -7.30 -3.61
N VAL A 125 0.84 -6.11 -3.00
CA VAL A 125 -0.31 -5.78 -2.14
C VAL A 125 -0.95 -4.49 -2.62
N CYS A 126 -2.27 -4.37 -2.56
CA CYS A 126 -2.92 -3.09 -2.85
C CYS A 126 -2.44 -2.05 -1.84
N SER A 127 -1.92 -0.92 -2.31
CA SER A 127 -1.38 0.13 -1.46
C SER A 127 -2.42 0.73 -0.52
N LEU A 128 -3.71 0.74 -0.91
CA LEU A 128 -4.78 1.19 -0.01
C LEU A 128 -4.94 0.27 1.21
N ASP A 129 -4.50 -1.00 1.15
CA ASP A 129 -4.55 -1.93 2.28
C ASP A 129 -3.58 -1.53 3.39
N GLY A 130 -2.52 -0.79 3.03
CA GLY A 130 -1.58 -0.17 3.97
C GLY A 130 -2.21 0.89 4.87
N ILE A 131 -3.45 1.30 4.57
CA ILE A 131 -4.27 2.22 5.38
C ILE A 131 -5.48 1.45 5.93
N GLY A 132 -6.21 0.78 5.05
CA GLY A 132 -7.53 0.26 5.39
C GLY A 132 -7.52 -0.93 6.34
N THR A 133 -6.47 -1.75 6.36
CA THR A 133 -6.49 -3.01 7.13
C THR A 133 -6.36 -2.83 8.65
N VAL A 134 -5.97 -1.64 9.10
CA VAL A 134 -5.91 -1.26 10.53
C VAL A 134 -7.17 -0.51 10.99
N THR A 135 -8.13 -0.28 10.09
CA THR A 135 -9.39 0.40 10.42
C THR A 135 -10.43 -0.55 11.02
N GLU A 136 -11.38 0.01 11.75
CA GLU A 136 -12.52 -0.72 12.32
C GLU A 136 -13.84 -0.26 11.68
N GLY A 137 -14.86 -1.10 11.62
CA GLY A 137 -16.16 -0.77 11.02
C GLY A 137 -16.09 -0.48 9.52
N PRO A 138 -17.16 0.15 8.96
CA PRO A 138 -17.26 0.44 7.53
C PRO A 138 -16.57 1.76 7.15
N VAL A 139 -15.39 1.67 6.55
CA VAL A 139 -14.51 2.82 6.24
C VAL A 139 -14.18 2.91 4.76
N GLY A 140 -14.24 4.11 4.18
CA GLY A 140 -13.66 4.41 2.87
C GLY A 140 -12.23 4.97 3.00
N VAL A 141 -11.26 4.34 2.35
CA VAL A 141 -9.89 4.87 2.24
C VAL A 141 -9.78 5.67 0.96
N ILE A 142 -9.25 6.90 1.03
CA ILE A 142 -9.17 7.84 -0.09
C ILE A 142 -7.73 8.34 -0.24
N THR A 143 -7.16 8.22 -1.45
CA THR A 143 -5.85 8.79 -1.80
C THR A 143 -5.92 9.59 -3.10
N ASP A 144 -4.92 10.45 -3.34
CA ASP A 144 -4.87 11.31 -4.52
C ASP A 144 -4.66 10.50 -5.81
N ALA A 145 -5.61 10.55 -6.75
CA ALA A 145 -5.42 9.99 -8.10
C ALA A 145 -4.94 11.02 -9.13
N ARG A 146 -4.61 12.24 -8.66
CA ARG A 146 -4.36 13.44 -9.45
C ARG A 146 -5.60 13.84 -10.26
N ARG A 147 -5.49 14.95 -10.98
CA ARG A 147 -6.48 15.40 -11.99
C ARG A 147 -7.92 15.51 -11.51
N ARG A 148 -8.11 15.95 -10.27
CA ARG A 148 -9.44 16.11 -9.64
C ARG A 148 -10.17 14.77 -9.44
N GLU A 149 -9.42 13.68 -9.33
CA GLU A 149 -9.93 12.34 -9.04
C GLU A 149 -9.26 11.81 -7.76
N VAL A 150 -9.87 10.79 -7.16
CA VAL A 150 -9.33 10.06 -6.02
C VAL A 150 -9.31 8.57 -6.31
N PHE A 151 -8.29 7.89 -5.79
CA PHE A 151 -8.31 6.45 -5.64
C PHE A 151 -9.04 6.12 -4.34
N TRP A 152 -9.83 5.05 -4.37
CA TRP A 152 -10.60 4.67 -3.20
C TRP A 152 -10.79 3.17 -3.08
N ALA A 153 -10.98 2.70 -1.85
CA ALA A 153 -11.42 1.35 -1.55
C ALA A 153 -12.23 1.36 -0.26
N ARG A 154 -13.10 0.37 -0.08
CA ARG A 154 -13.90 0.21 1.14
C ARG A 154 -13.35 -0.91 2.00
N TYR A 155 -13.46 -0.74 3.31
CA TYR A 155 -13.08 -1.72 4.30
C TYR A 155 -14.23 -1.95 5.27
N GLN A 156 -14.35 -3.18 5.74
CA GLN A 156 -15.18 -3.59 6.86
C GLN A 156 -14.26 -4.28 7.86
N ASP A 157 -14.05 -3.65 9.03
CA ASP A 157 -13.22 -4.22 10.11
C ASP A 157 -11.83 -4.64 9.63
N GLY A 158 -11.19 -3.79 8.84
CA GLY A 158 -9.86 -4.03 8.29
C GLY A 158 -9.82 -4.98 7.10
N THR A 159 -10.96 -5.46 6.61
CA THR A 159 -11.04 -6.31 5.41
C THR A 159 -11.52 -5.50 4.23
N ARG A 160 -10.75 -5.46 3.13
CA ARG A 160 -11.18 -4.76 1.90
C ARG A 160 -12.43 -5.42 1.33
N VAL A 161 -13.44 -4.61 0.99
CA VAL A 161 -14.70 -5.06 0.40
C VAL A 161 -14.83 -4.53 -1.02
N GLY A 162 -14.76 -5.43 -2.00
CA GLY A 162 -14.75 -5.10 -3.42
C GLY A 162 -13.36 -4.67 -3.92
N GLU A 163 -13.31 -4.26 -5.19
CA GLU A 163 -12.10 -3.81 -5.84
C GLU A 163 -11.82 -2.32 -5.55
N PRO A 164 -10.55 -1.89 -5.52
CA PRO A 164 -10.23 -0.47 -5.49
C PRO A 164 -10.71 0.20 -6.79
N GLY A 165 -11.11 1.46 -6.68
CA GLY A 165 -11.64 2.26 -7.77
C GLY A 165 -10.92 3.61 -7.92
N VAL A 166 -11.25 4.29 -9.01
CA VAL A 166 -10.86 5.69 -9.27
C VAL A 166 -12.09 6.47 -9.71
N GLY A 167 -12.20 7.73 -9.30
CA GLY A 167 -13.27 8.59 -9.80
C GLY A 167 -13.23 10.00 -9.23
N ALA A 168 -14.09 10.87 -9.75
CA ALA A 168 -14.29 12.20 -9.22
C ALA A 168 -14.81 12.13 -7.76
N PRO A 169 -14.36 12.99 -6.84
CA PRO A 169 -14.73 12.96 -5.42
C PRO A 169 -16.23 12.83 -5.17
N ALA A 170 -17.07 13.63 -5.84
CA ALA A 170 -18.52 13.58 -5.66
C ALA A 170 -19.16 12.24 -6.09
N ALA A 171 -18.62 11.59 -7.13
CA ALA A 171 -19.07 10.27 -7.55
C ALA A 171 -18.66 9.19 -6.55
N VAL A 172 -17.46 9.33 -5.98
CA VAL A 172 -16.95 8.42 -4.93
C VAL A 172 -17.78 8.53 -3.67
N VAL A 173 -18.17 9.74 -3.24
CA VAL A 173 -19.11 9.95 -2.12
C VAL A 173 -20.40 9.16 -2.31
N ALA A 174 -21.02 9.25 -3.48
CA ALA A 174 -22.24 8.50 -3.78
C ALA A 174 -22.05 6.98 -3.68
N GLN A 175 -20.91 6.46 -4.15
CA GLN A 175 -20.57 5.04 -4.08
C GLN A 175 -20.27 4.56 -2.65
N LEU A 176 -19.55 5.36 -1.86
CA LEU A 176 -19.29 5.08 -0.45
C LEU A 176 -20.59 5.04 0.36
N ARG A 177 -21.50 6.00 0.13
CA ARG A 177 -22.82 6.03 0.76
C ARG A 177 -23.65 4.80 0.41
N ALA A 178 -23.73 4.47 -0.88
CA ALA A 178 -24.50 3.32 -1.37
C ALA A 178 -23.96 1.98 -0.82
N SER A 179 -22.67 1.93 -0.46
CA SER A 179 -22.02 0.74 0.08
C SER A 179 -21.92 0.73 1.61
N GLY A 180 -22.53 1.70 2.29
CA GLY A 180 -22.66 1.73 3.74
C GLY A 180 -21.43 2.21 4.51
N ALA A 181 -20.46 2.84 3.84
CA ALA A 181 -19.34 3.49 4.54
C ALA A 181 -19.88 4.61 5.43
N THR A 182 -19.50 4.62 6.70
CA THR A 182 -19.89 5.68 7.66
C THR A 182 -18.75 6.63 7.96
N ARG A 183 -17.52 6.20 7.67
CA ARG A 183 -16.31 6.99 7.88
C ARG A 183 -15.39 6.98 6.67
N VAL A 184 -14.53 7.98 6.59
CA VAL A 184 -13.43 8.02 5.63
C VAL A 184 -12.08 8.27 6.31
N THR A 185 -11.00 7.85 5.65
CA THR A 185 -9.61 8.12 6.04
C THR A 185 -8.71 8.21 4.80
N GLY A 186 -7.45 8.60 5.00
CA GLY A 186 -6.42 8.73 3.97
C GLY A 186 -6.21 10.16 3.46
N PRO A 187 -5.04 10.45 2.87
CA PRO A 187 -4.62 11.79 2.48
C PRO A 187 -5.53 12.45 1.44
N GLY A 188 -6.27 11.65 0.66
CA GLY A 188 -7.19 12.16 -0.35
C GLY A 188 -8.41 12.88 0.25
N VAL A 189 -8.76 12.60 1.51
CA VAL A 189 -9.85 13.30 2.22
C VAL A 189 -9.53 14.78 2.37
N ALA A 190 -8.30 15.11 2.79
CA ALA A 190 -7.85 16.48 3.01
C ALA A 190 -7.77 17.32 1.72
N LEU A 191 -7.72 16.69 0.55
CA LEU A 191 -7.74 17.39 -0.75
C LEU A 191 -9.13 17.88 -1.14
N TYR A 192 -10.19 17.28 -0.58
CA TYR A 192 -11.58 17.61 -0.87
C TYR A 192 -12.44 17.63 0.42
N PRO A 193 -12.09 18.45 1.42
CA PRO A 193 -12.71 18.38 2.75
C PRO A 193 -14.22 18.62 2.70
N GLU A 194 -14.66 19.57 1.88
CA GLU A 194 -16.09 19.89 1.70
C GLU A 194 -16.87 18.74 1.03
N VAL A 195 -16.21 17.94 0.20
CA VAL A 195 -16.86 16.84 -0.52
C VAL A 195 -17.09 15.65 0.41
N PHE A 196 -16.15 15.39 1.32
CA PHE A 196 -16.21 14.27 2.26
C PHE A 196 -16.76 14.64 3.64
N ALA A 197 -17.20 15.89 3.85
CA ALA A 197 -17.66 16.42 5.13
C ALA A 197 -18.84 15.63 5.77
N GLU A 198 -19.61 14.89 4.97
CA GLU A 198 -20.74 14.09 5.48
C GLU A 198 -20.32 12.80 6.20
N PHE A 199 -19.07 12.35 6.02
CA PHE A 199 -18.57 11.13 6.66
C PHE A 199 -17.93 11.46 8.00
N GLY A 200 -18.06 10.53 8.96
CA GLY A 200 -17.20 10.56 10.14
C GLY A 200 -15.73 10.41 9.73
N HIS A 201 -14.83 10.98 10.51
CA HIS A 201 -13.40 10.78 10.28
C HIS A 201 -12.96 9.62 11.16
N SER A 202 -12.40 8.57 10.56
CA SER A 202 -11.75 7.54 11.36
C SER A 202 -10.49 8.15 11.93
N ALA A 203 -10.44 8.39 13.24
CA ALA A 203 -9.19 8.68 13.92
C ALA A 203 -8.30 7.45 13.75
N ASP A 204 -7.30 7.51 12.86
CA ASP A 204 -6.24 6.53 12.86
C ASP A 204 -5.57 6.57 14.25
N ARG A 205 -5.07 5.44 14.75
CA ARG A 205 -4.07 5.48 15.84
C ARG A 205 -2.82 6.32 15.44
N ALA A 206 -2.68 6.64 14.16
CA ALA A 206 -1.67 7.52 13.58
C ALA A 206 -2.05 9.02 13.52
N ASP A 207 -3.31 9.42 13.76
CA ASP A 207 -3.82 10.79 13.55
C ASP A 207 -3.38 11.84 14.59
N ARG A 208 -2.21 11.64 15.22
CA ARG A 208 -1.64 12.59 16.19
C ARG A 208 -0.41 13.34 15.70
N ALA A 209 -0.12 13.33 14.39
CA ALA A 209 0.97 14.12 13.82
C ALA A 209 0.44 15.15 12.82
N ASP A 210 0.86 16.39 13.05
CA ASP A 210 0.50 17.62 12.37
C ASP A 210 0.57 17.57 10.84
N ARG A 211 -0.16 18.49 10.22
CA ARG A 211 -0.05 18.84 8.79
C ARG A 211 1.42 19.03 8.41
N ALA A 212 1.98 18.06 7.71
CA ALA A 212 3.18 18.26 6.92
C ALA A 212 2.72 18.57 5.49
N ASP A 213 2.69 19.85 5.13
CA ASP A 213 2.91 20.25 3.75
C ASP A 213 4.35 19.81 3.42
N GLY A 214 4.51 18.56 3.01
CA GLY A 214 5.81 17.96 2.73
C GLY A 214 6.49 18.72 1.61
N ALA A 215 7.49 19.52 1.95
CA ALA A 215 8.39 20.10 0.97
C ALA A 215 9.10 18.97 0.21
N ASP A 216 9.22 19.10 -1.12
CA ASP A 216 10.00 18.18 -1.95
C ASP A 216 11.39 17.97 -1.33
N GLY A 217 11.75 16.72 -1.03
CA GLY A 217 13.02 16.33 -0.43
C GLY A 217 13.05 16.23 1.10
N ALA A 218 11.92 16.40 1.79
CA ALA A 218 11.85 16.18 3.24
C ALA A 218 11.90 14.67 3.57
N ASP A 219 12.90 14.29 4.37
CA ASP A 219 12.96 13.01 5.07
C ASP A 219 12.19 13.08 6.39
N GLY A 220 11.42 12.06 6.74
CA GLY A 220 10.61 12.06 7.95
C GLY A 220 9.80 10.79 8.19
N PRO A 221 9.06 10.75 9.33
CA PRO A 221 8.12 9.66 9.59
C PRO A 221 7.05 9.61 8.49
N LEU A 222 6.42 8.44 8.31
CA LEU A 222 5.24 8.32 7.46
C LEU A 222 4.19 9.37 7.84
N VAL A 223 3.65 10.05 6.82
CA VAL A 223 2.52 10.95 7.04
C VAL A 223 1.32 10.10 7.46
N PRO A 224 0.64 10.46 8.58
CA PRO A 224 -0.58 9.79 9.01
C PRO A 224 -1.57 9.59 7.86
N GLY A 225 -2.16 8.40 7.81
CA GLY A 225 -3.12 8.02 6.76
C GLY A 225 -2.52 7.71 5.38
N SER A 226 -1.20 7.83 5.15
CA SER A 226 -0.55 7.32 3.93
C SER A 226 -0.36 5.80 3.99
N PRO A 227 -0.24 5.09 2.84
CA PRO A 227 0.06 3.66 2.83
C PRO A 227 1.31 3.33 3.65
N ALA A 228 1.14 2.61 4.76
CA ALA A 228 2.24 2.17 5.59
C ALA A 228 2.84 0.87 5.05
N PRO A 229 4.09 0.84 4.55
CA PRO A 229 4.73 -0.36 4.04
C PRO A 229 4.79 -1.49 5.07
N ALA A 230 4.95 -1.20 6.37
CA ALA A 230 4.93 -2.25 7.38
C ALA A 230 3.54 -2.91 7.53
N VAL A 231 2.47 -2.14 7.31
CA VAL A 231 1.08 -2.68 7.26
C VAL A 231 0.86 -3.52 6.00
N LEU A 232 1.52 -3.22 4.87
CA LEU A 232 1.48 -4.11 3.70
C LEU A 232 2.05 -5.50 4.01
N VAL A 233 3.11 -5.59 4.84
CA VAL A 233 3.63 -6.89 5.31
C VAL A 233 2.56 -7.66 6.09
N ARG A 234 1.83 -6.99 6.98
CA ARG A 234 0.72 -7.61 7.73
C ARG A 234 -0.34 -8.22 6.81
N CYS A 235 -0.62 -7.61 5.66
CA CYS A 235 -1.63 -8.09 4.71
C CYS A 235 -1.29 -9.48 4.14
N VAL A 236 0.01 -9.78 3.98
CA VAL A 236 0.50 -11.04 3.40
C VAL A 236 1.30 -11.89 4.40
N ALA A 237 1.28 -11.53 5.68
CA ALA A 237 2.05 -12.20 6.73
C ALA A 237 1.77 -13.71 6.80
N ALA A 238 0.50 -14.11 6.67
CA ALA A 238 0.12 -15.52 6.65
C ALA A 238 0.63 -16.26 5.40
N ASP A 239 0.76 -15.57 4.26
CA ASP A 239 1.35 -16.14 3.04
C ASP A 239 2.85 -16.36 3.25
N ILE A 240 3.55 -15.35 3.77
CA ILE A 240 4.99 -15.38 4.02
C ILE A 240 5.34 -16.47 5.03
N LEU A 241 4.69 -16.48 6.21
CA LEU A 241 4.93 -17.49 7.24
C LEU A 241 4.56 -18.90 6.79
N GLY A 242 3.56 -19.02 5.91
CA GLY A 242 3.14 -20.29 5.32
C GLY A 242 3.97 -20.74 4.13
N GLY A 243 4.96 -19.95 3.68
CA GLY A 243 5.76 -20.26 2.49
C GLY A 243 4.95 -20.32 1.19
N ARG A 244 3.82 -19.60 1.11
CA ARG A 244 2.96 -19.61 -0.08
C ARG A 244 3.64 -18.86 -1.22
N THR A 245 3.62 -19.45 -2.41
CA THR A 245 4.11 -18.80 -3.62
C THR A 245 3.23 -17.61 -3.97
N PRO A 246 3.78 -16.38 -4.12
CA PRO A 246 3.01 -15.21 -4.52
C PRO A 246 2.42 -15.36 -5.93
N ALA A 247 1.28 -14.72 -6.17
CA ALA A 247 0.80 -14.48 -7.52
C ALA A 247 1.78 -13.58 -8.30
N PRO A 248 1.74 -13.59 -9.64
CA PRO A 248 2.55 -12.69 -10.45
C PRO A 248 2.35 -11.23 -10.04
N LEU A 249 3.44 -10.46 -10.05
CA LEU A 249 3.41 -9.06 -9.66
C LEU A 249 2.73 -8.21 -10.75
N VAL A 250 1.44 -7.90 -10.56
CA VAL A 250 0.61 -7.15 -11.51
C VAL A 250 0.28 -5.76 -10.95
N PRO A 251 0.50 -4.67 -11.71
CA PRO A 251 0.20 -3.32 -11.25
C PRO A 251 -1.30 -3.03 -11.31
N LEU A 252 -1.84 -2.39 -10.27
CA LEU A 252 -3.21 -1.89 -10.22
C LEU A 252 -3.32 -0.54 -10.94
N TYR A 253 -3.17 -0.56 -12.26
CA TYR A 253 -3.41 0.60 -13.12
C TYR A 253 -4.91 0.82 -13.32
N LEU A 254 -5.52 1.58 -12.42
CA LEU A 254 -6.94 1.94 -12.53
C LEU A 254 -7.19 3.08 -13.53
N ARG A 255 -6.12 3.74 -13.98
CA ARG A 255 -6.13 4.78 -15.01
C ARG A 255 -5.27 4.36 -16.19
N ARG A 256 -5.71 4.67 -17.42
CA ARG A 256 -4.82 4.60 -18.59
C ARG A 256 -3.69 5.62 -18.46
N PRO A 257 -2.45 5.29 -18.87
CA PRO A 257 -1.36 6.25 -18.88
C PRO A 257 -1.68 7.46 -19.76
N ASP A 258 -1.21 8.62 -19.35
CA ASP A 258 -1.50 9.88 -20.02
C ASP A 258 -0.55 10.19 -21.19
N ALA A 259 0.31 9.23 -21.54
CA ALA A 259 1.22 9.36 -22.67
C ALA A 259 0.40 9.46 -23.96
N ALA A 260 0.34 10.67 -24.53
CA ALA A 260 -0.10 10.86 -25.91
C ALA A 260 1.03 10.45 -26.85
N GLU A 261 0.69 9.85 -28.00
CA GLU A 261 1.68 9.59 -29.06
C GLU A 261 2.40 10.90 -29.44
N PRO A 262 3.73 10.88 -29.59
CA PRO A 262 4.47 12.06 -30.03
C PRO A 262 3.89 12.58 -31.34
N ARG A 263 3.52 13.87 -31.38
CA ARG A 263 3.11 14.50 -32.64
C ARG A 263 4.28 14.42 -33.63
N PRO A 264 4.02 14.18 -34.92
CA PRO A 264 5.07 14.20 -35.92
C PRO A 264 5.85 15.53 -35.84
N PRO A 265 7.19 15.48 -35.96
CA PRO A 265 8.02 16.68 -35.86
C PRO A 265 7.56 17.74 -36.86
N LYS A 266 7.47 19.00 -36.44
CA LYS A 266 7.12 20.11 -37.33
C LYS A 266 8.18 20.20 -38.43
N THR A 267 7.73 20.17 -39.69
CA THR A 267 8.61 20.40 -40.84
C THR A 267 9.16 21.81 -40.77
N VAL A 268 10.49 21.94 -40.61
CA VAL A 268 11.18 23.22 -40.71
C VAL A 268 11.43 23.48 -42.19
N THR A 269 10.70 24.41 -42.79
CA THR A 269 11.02 24.89 -44.12
C THR A 269 12.24 25.80 -44.01
N VAL A 270 13.35 25.40 -44.61
CA VAL A 270 14.53 26.25 -44.73
C VAL A 270 14.20 27.30 -45.79
N ALA A 271 14.13 28.58 -45.39
CA ALA A 271 13.99 29.67 -46.36
C ALA A 271 15.30 29.78 -47.14
N GLY A 272 15.23 29.61 -48.46
CA GLY A 272 16.32 29.86 -49.40
C GLY A 272 16.44 31.33 -49.78
#